data_AF-A0A2L0EIB4-F1
#
_entry.id   AF-A0A2L0EIB4-F1
#
_cell.length_a   1.000
_cell.length_b   1.000
_cell.length_c   1.000
_cell.angle_alpha   90.00
_cell.angle_beta   90.00
_cell.angle_gamma   90.00
#
_symmetry.space_group_name_H-M   'P 1'
#
loop_
_entity.id
_entity.type
_entity.pdbx_description
1 polymer ?
#
loop_
_entity_poly.entity_id
_entity_poly.type
_entity_poly.pdbx_seq_one_letter_code
_entity_poly.pdbx_strand_id
1 'polypeptide(L)'
;MRSLLSRGGRLTLLLSLAAAGCSEEEVPEGCPPPPQSAELTEAAADHACMHVVHGPFESVAASADPESPGDELRNVHTAYAVALARGQDGYEGASLFEPRVDATFAFFVAQDTSLSLLDAAGEEVCPRAVQPANACPEIGRAVFFDLRRKAPNRLLLGSAEAPEVLVIIEEMGGM
;
A
#
# COMPACT_ATOMS: atom_id res chain seq x y z
N MET A 1 15.86 -58.02 45.32
CA MET A 1 14.72 -58.98 45.25
C MET A 1 13.45 -58.20 44.90
N ARG A 2 12.71 -58.66 43.86
CA ARG A 2 11.30 -58.38 43.52
C ARG A 2 10.97 -56.92 43.13
N SER A 3 10.69 -56.62 41.86
CA SER A 3 9.50 -56.92 41.01
C SER A 3 8.51 -55.74 40.94
N LEU A 4 8.36 -55.21 39.72
CA LEU A 4 7.15 -54.77 39.02
C LEU A 4 6.18 -53.79 39.72
N LEU A 5 5.87 -52.65 39.08
CA LEU A 5 4.59 -52.49 38.37
C LEU A 5 4.54 -51.23 37.49
N SER A 6 3.97 -51.45 36.31
CA SER A 6 3.53 -50.52 35.28
C SER A 6 2.68 -49.34 35.77
N ARG A 7 2.87 -48.16 35.16
CA ARG A 7 1.78 -47.23 34.87
C ARG A 7 2.14 -46.37 33.66
N GLY A 8 1.50 -46.67 32.53
CA GLY A 8 1.56 -45.88 31.32
C GLY A 8 0.95 -44.49 31.53
N GLY A 9 1.69 -43.46 31.18
CA GLY A 9 1.19 -42.11 30.96
C GLY A 9 1.21 -41.84 29.46
N ARG A 10 0.04 -41.65 28.87
CA ARG A 10 -0.13 -41.26 27.46
C ARG A 10 0.61 -39.94 27.22
N LEU A 11 1.63 -39.98 26.36
CA LEU A 11 2.31 -38.79 25.88
C LEU A 11 1.41 -38.16 24.80
N THR A 12 0.63 -37.16 25.18
CA THR A 12 -0.15 -36.36 24.24
C THR A 12 0.81 -35.51 23.43
N LEU A 13 1.04 -35.90 22.17
CA LEU A 13 1.79 -35.13 21.20
C LEU A 13 0.97 -33.88 20.85
N LEU A 14 1.34 -32.73 21.42
CA LEU A 14 0.83 -31.43 21.00
C LEU A 14 1.48 -31.09 19.65
N LEU A 15 0.72 -31.28 18.59
CA LEU A 15 1.07 -30.83 17.24
C LEU A 15 0.85 -29.31 17.19
N SER A 16 1.89 -28.54 17.47
CA SER A 16 1.88 -27.09 17.23
C SER A 16 1.86 -26.87 15.71
N LEU A 17 0.68 -26.56 15.17
CA LEU A 17 0.55 -26.01 13.83
C LEU A 17 1.23 -24.64 13.82
N ALA A 18 2.42 -24.56 13.23
CA ALA A 18 2.99 -23.30 12.79
C ALA A 18 2.12 -22.81 11.62
N ALA A 19 1.23 -21.86 11.88
CA ALA A 19 0.63 -21.06 10.82
C ALA A 19 1.77 -20.27 10.18
N ALA A 20 2.02 -20.52 8.90
CA ALA A 20 2.86 -19.71 8.06
C ALA A 20 2.32 -18.28 8.10
N GLY A 21 3.14 -17.34 8.60
CA GLY A 21 2.85 -15.92 8.52
C GLY A 21 2.83 -15.51 7.06
N CYS A 22 1.63 -15.37 6.48
CA CYS A 22 1.42 -14.34 5.49
C CYS A 22 1.48 -13.03 6.27
N SER A 23 2.40 -12.13 5.92
CA SER A 23 2.33 -10.75 6.40
C SER A 23 1.02 -10.17 5.87
N GLU A 24 -0.03 -10.24 6.67
CA GLU A 24 -1.24 -9.46 6.48
C GLU A 24 -0.81 -8.01 6.73
N GLU A 25 -0.61 -7.24 5.67
CA GLU A 25 -0.39 -5.80 5.83
C GLU A 25 -1.71 -5.23 6.39
N GLU A 26 -1.65 -4.81 7.65
CA GLU A 26 -2.83 -4.49 8.44
C GLU A 26 -3.54 -3.27 7.85
N VAL A 27 -4.76 -3.47 7.37
CA VAL A 27 -5.69 -2.36 7.14
C VAL A 27 -5.84 -1.65 8.50
N PRO A 28 -5.83 -0.30 8.56
CA PRO A 28 -5.88 0.42 9.82
C PRO A 28 -7.01 -0.07 10.73
N GLU A 29 -6.71 -0.23 12.02
CA GLU A 29 -7.70 -0.69 13.00
C GLU A 29 -8.93 0.21 12.97
N GLY A 30 -10.11 -0.39 12.77
CA GLY A 30 -11.39 0.35 12.72
C GLY A 30 -11.89 0.69 11.32
N CYS A 31 -11.14 0.35 10.26
CA CYS A 31 -11.68 0.41 8.90
C CYS A 31 -12.79 -0.63 8.69
N PRO A 32 -13.90 -0.27 8.00
CA PRO A 32 -14.90 -1.24 7.63
C PRO A 32 -14.29 -2.30 6.69
N PRO A 33 -14.80 -3.55 6.69
CA PRO A 33 -14.34 -4.55 5.74
C PRO A 33 -14.50 -4.01 4.31
N PRO A 34 -13.51 -4.22 3.43
CA PRO A 34 -13.53 -3.66 2.09
C PRO A 34 -14.78 -4.14 1.34
N PRO A 35 -15.50 -3.27 0.62
CA PRO A 35 -16.60 -3.70 -0.23
C PRO A 35 -16.10 -4.73 -1.26
N GLN A 36 -16.84 -5.84 -1.41
CA GLN A 36 -16.49 -6.96 -2.30
C GLN A 36 -16.46 -6.61 -3.81
N SER A 37 -16.60 -5.34 -4.19
CA SER A 37 -16.87 -4.90 -5.58
C SER A 37 -15.85 -3.92 -6.16
N ALA A 38 -14.81 -3.54 -5.42
CA ALA A 38 -13.65 -2.92 -6.07
C ALA A 38 -12.78 -4.05 -6.59
N GLU A 39 -13.02 -4.55 -7.79
CA GLU A 39 -12.11 -5.50 -8.44
C GLU A 39 -11.17 -4.72 -9.36
N LEU A 40 -9.86 -4.90 -9.15
CA LEU A 40 -8.85 -4.48 -10.11
C LEU A 40 -9.01 -5.35 -11.36
N THR A 41 -9.38 -4.73 -12.48
CA THR A 41 -9.45 -5.45 -13.76
C THR A 41 -8.05 -5.62 -14.34
N GLU A 42 -7.84 -6.68 -15.12
CA GLU A 42 -6.60 -6.90 -15.87
C GLU A 42 -6.29 -5.68 -16.77
N ALA A 43 -7.29 -5.15 -17.48
CA ALA A 43 -7.14 -3.98 -18.32
C ALA A 43 -6.68 -2.72 -17.54
N ALA A 44 -7.16 -2.52 -16.31
CA ALA A 44 -6.73 -1.41 -15.47
C ALA A 44 -5.28 -1.57 -15.01
N ALA A 45 -4.89 -2.79 -14.63
CA ALA A 45 -3.51 -3.08 -14.23
C ALA A 45 -2.54 -2.95 -15.42
N ASP A 46 -2.91 -3.44 -16.60
CA ASP A 46 -2.14 -3.30 -17.84
C ASP A 46 -2.02 -1.82 -18.24
N HIS A 47 -3.09 -1.04 -18.08
CA HIS A 47 -3.05 0.39 -18.35
C HIS A 47 -2.08 1.13 -17.43
N ALA A 48 -2.14 0.89 -16.11
CA ALA A 48 -1.18 1.45 -15.16
C ALA A 48 0.26 1.05 -15.54
N CYS A 49 0.46 -0.20 -15.96
CA CYS A 49 1.75 -0.68 -16.41
C CYS A 49 2.29 0.08 -17.64
N MET A 50 1.42 0.48 -18.57
CA MET A 50 1.84 1.29 -19.72
C MET A 50 2.50 2.60 -19.29
N HIS A 51 2.10 3.20 -18.17
CA HIS A 51 2.71 4.42 -17.64
C HIS A 51 4.11 4.16 -17.05
N VAL A 52 4.38 2.96 -16.53
CA VAL A 52 5.75 2.56 -16.12
C VAL A 52 6.70 2.56 -17.31
N VAL A 53 6.25 2.06 -18.46
CA VAL A 53 7.12 1.85 -19.63
C VAL A 53 7.21 3.09 -20.51
N HIS A 54 6.12 3.85 -20.62
CA HIS A 54 5.99 4.92 -21.61
C HIS A 54 5.82 6.31 -20.99
N GLY A 55 5.61 6.39 -19.67
CA GLY A 55 5.34 7.63 -18.97
C GLY A 55 3.94 8.18 -19.22
N PRO A 56 3.71 9.47 -18.95
CA PRO A 56 4.68 10.48 -18.50
C PRO A 56 5.48 10.12 -17.23
N PHE A 57 6.71 10.60 -17.15
CA PHE A 57 7.61 10.42 -16.00
C PHE A 57 7.80 11.73 -15.26
N GLU A 58 7.64 11.70 -13.94
CA GLU A 58 7.93 12.85 -13.08
C GLU A 58 8.73 12.41 -11.85
N SER A 59 9.61 13.28 -11.38
CA SER A 59 10.35 13.09 -10.13
C SER A 59 9.90 14.11 -9.11
N VAL A 60 9.60 13.64 -7.91
CA VAL A 60 9.10 14.47 -6.80
C VAL A 60 9.85 14.13 -5.52
N ALA A 61 10.04 15.10 -4.64
CA ALA A 61 10.65 14.88 -3.33
C ALA A 61 9.59 14.85 -2.24
N ALA A 62 9.54 13.75 -1.49
CA ALA A 62 8.74 13.65 -0.28
C ALA A 62 9.44 14.34 0.91
N SER A 63 8.66 14.82 1.87
CA SER A 63 9.16 15.41 3.11
C SER A 63 9.26 14.35 4.21
N ALA A 64 10.27 14.45 5.07
CA ALA A 64 10.35 13.65 6.30
C ALA A 64 9.29 14.05 7.34
N ASP A 65 8.73 15.26 7.23
CA ASP A 65 7.70 15.78 8.14
C ASP A 65 6.31 15.61 7.52
N PRO A 66 5.45 14.72 8.06
CA PRO A 66 4.09 14.53 7.55
C PRO A 66 3.19 15.76 7.73
N GLU A 67 3.51 16.68 8.64
CA GLU A 67 2.74 17.93 8.79
C GLU A 67 3.10 18.99 7.74
N SER A 68 4.23 18.83 7.06
CA SER A 68 4.67 19.67 5.95
C SER A 68 5.06 18.76 4.78
N PRO A 69 4.08 18.17 4.05
CA PRO A 69 4.36 17.25 2.96
C PRO A 69 5.20 17.92 1.88
N GLY A 70 5.97 17.09 1.16
CA GLY A 70 6.82 17.54 0.06
C GLY A 70 6.02 17.88 -1.20
N ASP A 71 6.62 17.61 -2.35
CA ASP A 71 6.02 17.89 -3.65
C ASP A 71 4.67 17.18 -3.85
N GLU A 72 3.81 17.80 -4.67
CA GLU A 72 2.47 17.29 -4.99
C GLU A 72 2.54 16.33 -6.20
N LEU A 73 1.91 15.17 -6.09
CA LEU A 73 1.68 14.24 -7.21
C LEU A 73 0.44 14.74 -7.99
N ARG A 74 0.63 15.73 -8.85
CA ARG A 74 -0.45 16.54 -9.44
C ARG A 74 -1.32 15.80 -10.47
N ASN A 75 -0.68 14.96 -11.27
CA ASN A 75 -1.25 14.30 -12.44
C ASN A 75 -1.51 12.82 -12.13
N VAL A 76 -2.70 12.34 -12.49
CA VAL A 76 -2.97 10.91 -12.67
C VAL A 76 -2.38 10.43 -13.99
N HIS A 77 -2.27 9.12 -14.22
CA HIS A 77 -1.65 8.53 -15.41
C HIS A 77 -0.17 8.91 -15.58
N THR A 78 0.55 9.08 -14.47
CA THR A 78 1.96 9.47 -14.42
C THR A 78 2.74 8.47 -13.56
N ALA A 79 3.91 8.06 -14.04
CA ALA A 79 4.87 7.29 -13.26
C ALA A 79 5.76 8.27 -12.46
N TYR A 80 5.52 8.34 -11.15
CA TYR A 80 6.32 9.16 -10.24
C TYR A 80 7.48 8.37 -9.66
N ALA A 81 8.68 8.90 -9.80
CA ALA A 81 9.82 8.56 -8.97
C ALA A 81 9.81 9.47 -7.73
N VAL A 82 9.37 8.92 -6.58
CA VAL A 82 9.25 9.67 -5.33
C VAL A 82 10.50 9.46 -4.50
N ALA A 83 11.32 10.50 -4.37
CA ALA A 83 12.49 10.48 -3.49
C ALA A 83 12.03 10.58 -2.02
N LEU A 84 12.47 9.62 -1.20
CA LEU A 84 12.14 9.50 0.22
C LEU A 84 13.28 10.02 1.10
N ALA A 85 12.94 10.45 2.32
CA ALA A 85 13.91 10.85 3.31
C ALA A 85 14.38 9.64 4.13
N ARG A 86 15.58 9.70 4.72
CA ARG A 86 16.06 8.66 5.62
C ARG A 86 15.32 8.77 6.97
N GLY A 87 14.52 7.76 7.29
CA GLY A 87 13.88 7.55 8.59
C GLY A 87 14.71 6.68 9.54
N GLN A 88 14.12 6.29 10.67
CA GLN A 88 14.78 5.43 11.67
C GLN A 88 15.02 4.01 11.14
N ASP A 89 14.00 3.40 10.54
CA ASP A 89 14.01 1.99 10.13
C ASP A 89 14.08 1.78 8.61
N GLY A 90 14.25 2.86 7.84
CA GLY A 90 14.28 2.80 6.38
C GLY A 90 14.23 4.18 5.75
N TYR A 91 13.54 4.27 4.64
CA TYR A 91 13.21 5.50 3.96
C TYR A 91 11.71 5.73 4.09
N GLU A 92 11.34 6.97 4.39
CA GLU A 92 9.96 7.37 4.57
C GLU A 92 9.77 8.79 4.03
N GLY A 93 8.54 9.12 3.68
CA GLY A 93 8.21 10.48 3.30
C GLY A 93 6.72 10.71 3.09
N ALA A 94 6.34 11.96 3.21
CA ALA A 94 5.00 12.45 2.92
C ALA A 94 5.03 13.35 1.67
N SER A 95 4.11 13.09 0.75
CA SER A 95 3.84 13.92 -0.42
C SER A 95 2.38 14.35 -0.46
N LEU A 96 2.07 15.42 -1.19
CA LEU A 96 0.69 15.91 -1.31
C LEU A 96 -0.03 15.23 -2.49
N PHE A 97 -1.29 14.86 -2.28
CA PHE A 97 -2.20 14.49 -3.36
C PHE A 97 -3.55 15.20 -3.19
N GLU A 98 -3.93 16.02 -4.18
CA GLU A 98 -5.23 16.71 -4.21
C GLU A 98 -6.05 16.24 -5.44
N PRO A 99 -7.11 15.44 -5.23
CA PRO A 99 -7.95 14.95 -6.32
C PRO A 99 -8.59 16.09 -7.10
N ARG A 100 -8.57 15.98 -8.43
CA ARG A 100 -9.26 16.92 -9.31
C ARG A 100 -10.73 16.58 -9.52
N VAL A 101 -11.17 15.38 -9.18
CA VAL A 101 -12.56 14.92 -9.27
C VAL A 101 -12.97 14.12 -8.03
N ASP A 102 -14.27 13.88 -7.86
CA ASP A 102 -14.78 12.91 -6.89
C ASP A 102 -14.74 11.54 -7.57
N ALA A 103 -13.89 10.63 -7.09
CA ALA A 103 -13.73 9.30 -7.68
C ALA A 103 -13.08 8.32 -6.70
N THR A 104 -13.09 7.04 -7.09
CA THR A 104 -12.16 6.07 -6.53
C THR A 104 -10.82 6.22 -7.24
N PHE A 105 -9.73 6.32 -6.50
CA PHE A 105 -8.38 6.36 -7.04
C PHE A 105 -7.64 5.07 -6.68
N ALA A 106 -6.86 4.54 -7.62
CA ALA A 106 -5.95 3.42 -7.38
C ALA A 106 -4.50 3.91 -7.37
N PHE A 107 -3.80 3.63 -6.30
CA PHE A 107 -2.37 3.92 -6.14
C PHE A 107 -1.60 2.63 -6.32
N PHE A 108 -0.84 2.54 -7.41
CA PHE A 108 -0.01 1.39 -7.73
C PHE A 108 1.41 1.63 -7.24
N VAL A 109 1.94 0.65 -6.49
CA VAL A 109 3.28 0.66 -5.91
C VAL A 109 3.90 -0.74 -5.95
N ALA A 110 5.21 -0.81 -5.73
CA ALA A 110 5.90 -2.08 -5.50
C ALA A 110 5.34 -2.81 -4.25
N GLN A 111 5.53 -4.13 -4.19
CA GLN A 111 4.99 -4.96 -3.11
C GLN A 111 5.57 -4.62 -1.72
N ASP A 112 6.80 -4.12 -1.68
CA ASP A 112 7.56 -3.78 -0.47
C ASP A 112 7.52 -2.28 -0.11
N THR A 113 6.82 -1.47 -0.89
CA THR A 113 6.55 -0.06 -0.59
C THR A 113 5.31 0.03 0.30
N SER A 114 5.44 0.57 1.52
CA SER A 114 4.30 0.90 2.37
C SER A 114 3.59 2.17 1.87
N LEU A 115 2.27 2.20 1.99
CA LEU A 115 1.44 3.31 1.53
C LEU A 115 0.22 3.51 2.44
N SER A 116 0.02 4.73 2.93
CA SER A 116 -1.22 5.17 3.58
C SER A 116 -1.55 6.62 3.22
N LEU A 117 -2.76 7.07 3.57
CA LEU A 117 -3.21 8.45 3.34
C LEU A 117 -3.70 9.06 4.65
N LEU A 118 -3.28 10.29 4.92
CA LEU A 118 -3.93 11.15 5.91
C LEU A 118 -4.77 12.22 5.21
N ASP A 119 -5.92 12.55 5.76
CA ASP A 119 -6.72 13.67 5.29
C ASP A 119 -6.14 15.02 5.76
N ALA A 120 -6.85 16.10 5.43
CA ALA A 120 -6.50 17.45 5.83
C ALA A 120 -6.53 17.70 7.35
N ALA A 121 -7.26 16.87 8.11
CA ALA A 121 -7.31 16.92 9.57
C ALA A 121 -6.20 16.08 10.22
N GLY A 122 -5.52 15.21 9.46
CA GLY A 122 -4.49 14.30 9.96
C GLY A 122 -5.02 12.94 10.35
N GLU A 123 -6.28 12.67 10.01
CA GLU A 123 -6.91 11.39 10.27
C GLU A 123 -6.58 10.42 9.12
N GLU A 124 -6.36 9.16 9.45
CA GLU A 124 -6.07 8.14 8.46
C GLU A 124 -7.30 7.84 7.59
N VAL A 125 -7.09 7.85 6.28
CA VAL A 125 -8.12 7.51 5.30
C VAL A 125 -8.11 6.00 5.12
N CYS A 126 -9.22 5.34 5.45
CA CYS A 126 -9.35 3.91 5.23
C CYS A 126 -9.29 3.57 3.73
N PRO A 127 -8.45 2.60 3.31
CA PRO A 127 -8.49 2.11 1.95
C PRO A 127 -9.82 1.40 1.69
N ARG A 128 -10.38 1.64 0.51
CA ARG A 128 -11.53 0.91 -0.02
C ARG A 128 -11.17 -0.56 -0.25
N ALA A 129 -9.97 -0.82 -0.77
CA ALA A 129 -9.46 -2.16 -1.02
C ALA A 129 -7.94 -2.11 -1.19
N VAL A 130 -7.28 -3.24 -0.94
CA VAL A 130 -5.89 -3.50 -1.32
C VAL A 130 -5.88 -4.77 -2.14
N GLN A 131 -5.31 -4.74 -3.34
CA GLN A 131 -5.30 -5.89 -4.24
C GLN A 131 -3.90 -6.10 -4.83
N PRO A 132 -3.50 -7.37 -5.06
CA PRO A 132 -2.29 -7.65 -5.81
C PRO A 132 -2.44 -7.13 -7.24
N ALA A 133 -1.37 -6.55 -7.78
CA ALA A 133 -1.32 -6.04 -9.14
C ALA A 133 0.00 -6.49 -9.74
N ASN A 134 -0.04 -7.40 -10.73
CA ASN A 134 1.14 -8.06 -11.28
C ASN A 134 1.26 -7.87 -12.81
N ALA A 135 0.79 -6.72 -13.32
CA ALA A 135 0.82 -6.43 -14.75
C ALA A 135 2.26 -6.21 -15.28
N CYS A 136 3.17 -5.69 -14.44
CA CYS A 136 4.60 -5.65 -14.72
C CYS A 136 5.45 -5.71 -13.44
N PRO A 137 6.77 -5.97 -13.56
CA PRO A 137 7.66 -6.19 -12.42
C PRO A 137 7.73 -5.05 -11.40
N GLU A 138 7.50 -3.80 -11.83
CA GLU A 138 7.64 -2.61 -11.00
C GLU A 138 6.42 -2.35 -10.10
N ILE A 139 5.28 -2.99 -10.42
CA ILE A 139 4.03 -2.87 -9.67
C ILE A 139 3.76 -4.21 -8.99
N GLY A 140 3.53 -4.20 -7.67
CA GLY A 140 3.14 -5.39 -6.91
C GLY A 140 1.70 -5.35 -6.40
N ARG A 141 1.17 -4.14 -6.18
CA ARG A 141 -0.17 -3.96 -5.60
C ARG A 141 -0.82 -2.64 -5.99
N ALA A 142 -2.13 -2.59 -5.85
CA ALA A 142 -2.96 -1.40 -5.97
C ALA A 142 -3.72 -1.14 -4.66
N VAL A 143 -3.65 0.09 -4.15
CA VAL A 143 -4.39 0.55 -2.98
C VAL A 143 -5.47 1.53 -3.43
N PHE A 144 -6.72 1.24 -3.11
CA PHE A 144 -7.87 2.00 -3.58
C PHE A 144 -8.40 2.93 -2.49
N PHE A 145 -8.69 4.18 -2.84
CA PHE A 145 -9.32 5.15 -1.94
C PHE A 145 -10.46 5.90 -2.62
N ASP A 146 -11.55 6.11 -1.90
CA ASP A 146 -12.64 6.99 -2.35
C ASP A 146 -12.33 8.42 -1.91
N LEU A 147 -11.90 9.27 -2.84
CA LEU A 147 -11.40 10.61 -2.55
C LEU A 147 -12.30 11.70 -3.13
N ARG A 148 -12.31 12.85 -2.45
CA ARG A 148 -13.15 14.00 -2.79
C ARG A 148 -12.33 15.06 -3.51
N ARG A 149 -12.91 15.67 -4.53
CA ARG A 149 -12.35 16.79 -5.29
C ARG A 149 -11.90 17.90 -4.33
N LYS A 150 -10.68 18.42 -4.55
CA LYS A 150 -10.08 19.53 -3.78
C LYS A 150 -9.92 19.26 -2.28
N ALA A 151 -10.03 18.01 -1.84
CA ALA A 151 -9.65 17.63 -0.49
C ALA A 151 -8.17 17.22 -0.52
N PRO A 152 -7.24 18.01 0.05
CA PRO A 152 -5.83 17.63 0.07
C PRO A 152 -5.63 16.43 1.00
N ASN A 153 -4.83 15.47 0.55
CA ASN A 153 -4.43 14.29 1.32
C ASN A 153 -2.92 14.20 1.34
N ARG A 154 -2.37 13.66 2.43
CA ARG A 154 -0.95 13.39 2.59
C ARG A 154 -0.71 11.92 2.32
N LEU A 155 -0.02 11.64 1.22
CA LEU A 155 0.43 10.30 0.85
C LEU A 155 1.69 9.97 1.64
N LEU A 156 1.57 9.03 2.57
CA LEU A 156 2.69 8.52 3.33
C LEU A 156 3.25 7.29 2.61
N LEU A 157 4.55 7.32 2.34
CA LEU A 157 5.27 6.28 1.64
C LEU A 157 6.45 5.81 2.48
N GLY A 158 6.74 4.53 2.42
CA GLY A 158 7.92 3.96 3.08
C GLY A 158 8.52 2.81 2.30
N SER A 159 9.83 2.62 2.48
CA SER A 159 10.57 1.46 2.00
C SER A 159 11.71 1.17 2.97
N ALA A 160 11.96 -0.11 3.28
CA ALA A 160 13.08 -0.50 4.13
C ALA A 160 14.45 -0.21 3.46
N GLU A 161 14.52 -0.33 2.13
CA GLU A 161 15.80 -0.36 1.41
C GLU A 161 15.92 0.74 0.35
N ALA A 162 14.81 1.19 -0.24
CA ALA A 162 14.84 2.07 -1.40
C ALA A 162 14.69 3.56 -1.02
N PRO A 163 15.67 4.42 -1.36
CA PRO A 163 15.54 5.88 -1.18
C PRO A 163 14.60 6.55 -2.19
N GLU A 164 14.09 5.78 -3.16
CA GLU A 164 13.17 6.23 -4.19
C GLU A 164 12.16 5.12 -4.46
N VAL A 165 10.88 5.47 -4.57
CA VAL A 165 9.80 4.52 -4.85
C VAL A 165 8.97 4.96 -6.05
N LEU A 166 8.49 3.99 -6.83
CA LEU A 166 7.55 4.23 -7.92
C LEU A 166 6.12 4.35 -7.37
N VAL A 167 5.41 5.38 -7.81
CA VAL A 167 3.97 5.53 -7.58
C VAL A 167 3.27 5.85 -8.90
N ILE A 168 2.18 5.15 -9.21
CA ILE A 168 1.24 5.52 -10.27
C ILE A 168 -0.14 5.73 -9.66
N ILE A 169 -0.84 6.77 -10.09
CA ILE A 169 -2.18 7.09 -9.61
C ILE A 169 -3.15 7.05 -10.79
N GLU A 170 -4.18 6.21 -10.67
CA GLU A 170 -5.25 6.06 -11.65
C GLU A 170 -6.60 6.51 -11.08
N GLU A 171 -7.44 7.07 -11.93
CA GLU A 171 -8.85 7.34 -11.61
C GLU A 171 -9.72 6.16 -12.05
N MET A 172 -10.41 5.52 -11.11
CA MET A 172 -11.26 4.36 -11.37
C MET A 172 -12.69 4.81 -11.65
N GLY A 173 -13.21 4.47 -12.84
CA GLY A 173 -14.57 4.83 -13.27
C GLY A 173 -14.67 5.67 -14.54
N GLY A 174 -13.53 5.97 -15.19
CA GLY A 174 -13.45 6.65 -16.49
C GLY A 174 -12.88 5.80 -17.65
N MET A 175 -12.59 4.52 -17.43
CA MET A 175 -12.05 3.59 -18.43
C MET A 175 -13.14 2.79 -19.13
#